data_AF-A0A973D2R0-F1
#
_entry.id   AF-A0A973D2R0-F1
#
_cell.length_a   1.000
_cell.length_b   1.000
_cell.length_c   1.000
_cell.angle_alpha   90.00
_cell.angle_beta   90.00
_cell.angle_gamma   90.00
#
_symmetry.space_group_name_H-M   'P 1'
#
loop_
_entity.id
_entity.type
_entity.pdbx_description
1 polymer ?
#
loop_
_entity_poly.entity_id
_entity_poly.type
_entity_poly.pdbx_seq_one_letter_code
_entity_poly.pdbx_strand_id
1 'polypeptide(L)'
;MQILPYKLATTNDKLTSRAGLVVVAQLMNSLDLAKSIDKHFPAPKSNRGFSPSIFIQTFILMQHEGSFHLDDVRNISDDQALRMVLGLNNVPQPSTQGAWLRQMGESNGVEDDWASVNKELLAAALHKCKGITLDIGVLG
;
A
#
# COMPACT_ATOMS: atom_id res chain seq x y z
N MET A 1 3.19 25.01 41.90
CA MET A 1 4.22 24.07 41.41
C MET A 1 4.05 23.93 39.91
N GLN A 2 4.82 24.67 39.10
CA GLN A 2 4.88 24.43 37.66
C GLN A 2 5.85 23.28 37.41
N ILE A 3 5.32 22.13 37.03
CA ILE A 3 6.07 20.88 36.90
C ILE A 3 6.93 20.86 35.62
N LEU A 4 6.67 21.77 34.66
CA LEU A 4 7.43 21.88 33.41
C LEU A 4 7.71 23.37 33.09
N PRO A 5 8.93 23.74 32.66
CA PRO A 5 9.31 25.12 32.33
C PRO A 5 8.81 25.60 30.95
N TYR A 6 7.83 24.92 30.35
CA TYR A 6 7.37 25.17 28.99
C TYR A 6 5.92 25.70 28.97
N LYS A 7 5.61 26.58 28.01
CA LYS A 7 4.23 27.01 27.72
C LYS A 7 3.58 26.01 26.76
N LEU A 8 2.51 25.37 27.20
CA LEU A 8 1.69 24.49 26.35
C LEU A 8 0.67 25.34 25.58
N ALA A 9 0.51 25.04 24.30
CA ALA A 9 -0.52 25.60 23.43
C ALA A 9 -1.23 24.45 22.69
N THR A 10 -2.48 24.67 22.28
CA THR A 10 -3.24 23.68 21.48
C THR A 10 -3.19 24.07 20.00
N THR A 11 -3.27 23.07 19.12
CA THR A 11 -3.40 23.25 17.67
C THR A 11 -4.50 22.32 17.14
N ASN A 12 -5.09 22.71 16.02
CA ASN A 12 -6.00 21.87 15.24
C ASN A 12 -5.27 21.10 14.13
N ASP A 13 -3.93 21.25 14.03
CA ASP A 13 -3.12 20.53 13.07
C ASP A 13 -3.27 19.02 13.27
N LYS A 14 -3.42 18.32 12.15
CA LYS A 14 -3.47 16.87 12.13
C LYS A 14 -2.04 16.34 12.12
N LEU A 15 -1.73 15.46 13.06
CA LEU A 15 -0.41 14.84 13.19
C LEU A 15 -0.51 13.34 12.88
N THR A 16 0.54 12.79 12.29
CA THR A 16 0.72 11.35 12.08
C THR A 16 2.11 10.94 12.52
N SER A 17 2.23 9.81 13.21
CA SER A 17 3.50 9.15 13.47
C SER A 17 4.02 8.33 12.27
N ARG A 18 3.25 8.27 11.18
CA ARG A 18 3.47 7.39 10.02
C ARG A 18 3.92 8.15 8.78
N ALA A 19 4.49 9.34 8.94
CA ALA A 19 4.95 10.19 7.83
C ALA A 19 5.98 9.48 6.92
N GLY A 20 6.70 8.47 7.43
CA GLY A 20 7.61 7.65 6.63
C GLY A 20 6.93 6.92 5.47
N LEU A 21 5.63 6.61 5.57
CA LEU A 21 4.86 5.96 4.50
C LEU A 21 4.71 6.82 3.25
N VAL A 22 4.96 8.14 3.33
CA VAL A 22 4.97 9.04 2.17
C VAL A 22 6.01 8.60 1.14
N VAL A 23 7.18 8.16 1.58
CA VAL A 23 8.24 7.69 0.68
C VAL A 23 7.79 6.44 -0.08
N VAL A 24 7.12 5.51 0.61
CA VAL A 24 6.56 4.30 0.02
C VAL A 24 5.49 4.63 -1.02
N ALA A 25 4.55 5.53 -0.67
CA ALA A 25 3.51 5.97 -1.59
C ALA A 25 4.08 6.68 -2.83
N GLN A 26 5.07 7.55 -2.65
CA GLN A 26 5.76 8.22 -3.75
C GLN A 26 6.49 7.23 -4.67
N LEU A 27 7.11 6.18 -4.11
CA LEU A 27 7.73 5.12 -4.90
C LEU A 27 6.69 4.37 -5.73
N MET A 28 5.57 3.96 -5.13
CA MET A 28 4.47 3.30 -5.86
C MET A 28 3.95 4.16 -7.02
N ASN A 29 3.79 5.47 -6.79
CA ASN A 29 3.38 6.41 -7.82
C ASN A 29 4.43 6.59 -8.92
N SER A 30 5.71 6.67 -8.55
CA SER A 30 6.82 6.83 -9.52
C SER A 30 6.98 5.62 -10.43
N LEU A 31 6.54 4.44 -9.98
CA LEU A 31 6.53 3.20 -10.74
C LEU A 31 5.23 2.96 -11.51
N ASP A 32 4.27 3.88 -11.47
CA ASP A 32 2.92 3.70 -12.03
C ASP A 32 2.26 2.39 -11.55
N LEU A 33 2.53 1.99 -10.30
CA LEU A 33 2.15 0.67 -9.78
C LEU A 33 0.64 0.41 -9.88
N ALA A 34 -0.17 1.42 -9.55
CA ALA A 34 -1.62 1.33 -9.62
C ALA A 34 -2.10 0.95 -11.02
N LYS A 35 -1.56 1.63 -12.03
CA LYS A 35 -1.91 1.46 -13.43
C LYS A 35 -1.49 0.09 -13.95
N SER A 36 -0.32 -0.39 -13.54
CA SER A 36 0.16 -1.73 -13.93
C SER A 36 -0.73 -2.82 -13.34
N ILE A 37 -1.06 -2.72 -12.05
CA ILE A 37 -1.95 -3.67 -11.37
C ILE A 37 -3.33 -3.68 -12.02
N ASP A 38 -3.98 -2.53 -12.16
CA ASP A 38 -5.36 -2.45 -12.66
C ASP A 38 -5.50 -2.82 -14.14
N LYS A 39 -4.38 -2.84 -14.88
CA LYS A 39 -4.32 -3.31 -16.26
C LYS A 39 -4.35 -4.84 -16.36
N HIS A 40 -3.69 -5.54 -15.44
CA HIS A 40 -3.48 -6.99 -15.53
C HIS A 40 -4.43 -7.77 -14.62
N PHE A 41 -4.69 -7.28 -13.41
CA PHE A 41 -5.56 -7.97 -12.46
C PHE A 41 -7.03 -7.95 -12.90
N PRO A 42 -7.81 -8.97 -12.51
CA PRO A 42 -9.23 -9.02 -12.80
C PRO A 42 -9.97 -7.82 -12.20
N ALA A 43 -10.70 -7.11 -13.05
CA ALA A 43 -11.52 -5.99 -12.64
C ALA A 43 -12.60 -6.39 -11.62
N PRO A 44 -13.03 -5.47 -10.74
CA PRO A 44 -14.09 -5.76 -9.80
C PRO A 44 -15.39 -6.14 -10.53
N LYS A 45 -16.08 -7.15 -10.00
CA LYS A 45 -17.37 -7.64 -10.55
C LYS A 45 -18.53 -6.64 -10.39
N SER A 46 -18.31 -5.53 -9.71
CA SER A 46 -19.31 -4.50 -9.41
C SER A 46 -18.70 -3.11 -9.57
N ASN A 47 -19.49 -2.16 -10.10
CA ASN A 47 -19.10 -0.74 -10.19
C ASN A 47 -18.85 -0.07 -8.82
N ARG A 48 -19.20 -0.73 -7.72
CA ARG A 48 -18.92 -0.26 -6.35
C ARG A 48 -17.70 -0.95 -5.72
N GLY A 49 -17.11 -1.93 -6.41
CA GLY A 49 -15.93 -2.63 -5.92
C GLY A 49 -14.68 -1.75 -6.01
N PHE A 50 -13.74 -1.99 -5.09
CA PHE A 50 -12.42 -1.39 -5.17
C PHE A 50 -11.65 -1.97 -6.37
N SER A 51 -10.82 -1.13 -7.00
CA SER A 51 -9.84 -1.63 -7.96
C SER A 51 -8.80 -2.51 -7.26
N PRO A 52 -8.21 -3.50 -7.96
CA PRO A 52 -7.16 -4.35 -7.39
C PRO A 52 -5.99 -3.54 -6.81
N SER A 53 -5.62 -2.43 -7.45
CA SER A 53 -4.56 -1.53 -6.97
C SER A 53 -4.82 -0.98 -5.57
N ILE A 54 -6.06 -0.68 -5.20
CA ILE A 54 -6.38 -0.16 -3.86
C ILE A 54 -6.09 -1.20 -2.79
N PHE A 55 -6.42 -2.47 -3.03
CA PHE A 55 -6.10 -3.55 -2.09
C PHE A 55 -4.59 -3.71 -1.94
N ILE A 56 -3.87 -3.85 -3.06
CA ILE A 56 -2.43 -4.10 -3.04
C ILE A 56 -1.66 -2.92 -2.41
N GLN A 57 -1.99 -1.68 -2.75
CA GLN A 57 -1.37 -0.51 -2.11
C GLN A 57 -1.67 -0.44 -0.62
N THR A 58 -2.89 -0.78 -0.21
CA THR A 58 -3.25 -0.86 1.21
C THR A 58 -2.36 -1.89 1.92
N PHE A 59 -2.16 -3.08 1.34
CA PHE A 59 -1.28 -4.10 1.92
C PHE A 59 0.18 -3.66 1.98
N ILE A 60 0.70 -3.01 0.93
CA ILE A 60 2.07 -2.47 0.92
C ILE A 60 2.24 -1.44 2.04
N LEU A 61 1.29 -0.52 2.21
CA LEU A 61 1.32 0.47 3.28
C LEU A 61 1.25 -0.18 4.66
N MET A 62 0.35 -1.15 4.86
CA MET A 62 0.25 -1.91 6.11
C MET A 62 1.55 -2.64 6.44
N GLN A 63 2.18 -3.30 5.47
CA GLN A 63 3.44 -4.01 5.66
C GLN A 63 4.57 -3.05 6.07
N HIS A 64 4.68 -1.89 5.42
CA HIS A 64 5.67 -0.87 5.77
C HIS A 64 5.35 -0.12 7.08
N GLU A 65 4.10 -0.14 7.52
CA GLU A 65 3.68 0.36 8.83
C GLU A 65 4.05 -0.62 9.96
N GLY A 66 4.26 -1.90 9.63
CA GLY A 66 4.53 -2.97 10.59
C GLY A 66 3.27 -3.70 11.07
N SER A 67 2.15 -3.60 10.33
CA SER A 67 0.92 -4.35 10.58
C SER A 67 1.12 -5.85 10.36
N PHE A 68 0.42 -6.67 11.15
CA PHE A 68 0.44 -8.14 11.01
C PHE A 68 -0.97 -8.74 10.82
N HIS A 69 -2.03 -7.99 11.10
CA HIS A 69 -3.42 -8.44 10.99
C HIS A 69 -4.18 -7.53 10.02
N LEU A 70 -5.16 -8.07 9.30
CA LEU A 70 -6.03 -7.26 8.42
C LEU A 70 -6.75 -6.14 9.19
N ASP A 71 -7.05 -6.40 10.46
CA ASP A 71 -7.66 -5.47 11.40
C ASP A 71 -6.78 -4.25 11.74
N ASP A 72 -5.47 -4.35 11.52
CA ASP A 72 -4.51 -3.26 11.73
C ASP A 72 -4.66 -2.17 10.66
N VAL A 73 -5.44 -2.38 9.59
CA VAL A 73 -5.75 -1.33 8.60
C VAL A 73 -6.37 -0.08 9.25
N ARG A 74 -6.95 -0.23 10.45
CA ARG A 74 -7.46 0.87 11.28
C ARG A 74 -6.38 1.93 11.57
N ASN A 75 -5.13 1.50 11.69
CA ASN A 75 -3.98 2.38 11.83
C ASN A 75 -3.84 3.39 10.68
N ILE A 76 -4.30 3.00 9.48
CA ILE A 76 -4.33 3.85 8.29
C ILE A 76 -5.70 4.53 8.14
N SER A 77 -6.80 3.81 8.34
CA SER A 77 -8.15 4.37 8.12
C SER A 77 -8.50 5.49 9.09
N ASP A 78 -8.00 5.40 10.33
CA ASP A 78 -8.34 6.34 11.41
C ASP A 78 -7.34 7.51 11.47
N ASP A 79 -6.17 7.37 10.85
CA ASP A 79 -5.16 8.41 10.76
C ASP A 79 -5.51 9.44 9.67
N GLN A 80 -6.24 10.47 10.07
CA GLN A 80 -6.70 11.54 9.17
C GLN A 80 -5.54 12.30 8.52
N ALA A 81 -4.44 12.53 9.25
CA ALA A 81 -3.28 13.24 8.71
C ALA A 81 -2.62 12.43 7.59
N LEU A 82 -2.38 11.14 7.85
CA LEU A 82 -1.80 10.24 6.86
C LEU A 82 -2.69 10.12 5.62
N ARG A 83 -4.00 9.91 5.80
CA ARG A 83 -4.94 9.80 4.68
C ARG A 83 -4.97 11.05 3.83
N MET A 84 -4.93 12.23 4.45
CA MET A 84 -4.90 13.49 3.74
C MET A 84 -3.61 13.64 2.92
N VAL A 85 -2.45 13.36 3.52
CA VAL A 85 -1.15 13.48 2.84
C VAL A 85 -1.01 12.49 1.69
N LEU A 86 -1.55 11.28 1.85
CA LEU A 86 -1.46 10.22 0.84
C LEU A 86 -2.63 10.20 -0.16
N GLY A 87 -3.64 11.07 0.01
CA GLY A 87 -4.83 11.08 -0.83
C GLY A 87 -5.70 9.82 -0.71
N LEU A 88 -5.68 9.15 0.45
CA LEU A 88 -6.40 7.90 0.70
C LEU A 88 -7.88 8.18 1.01
N ASN A 89 -8.67 8.30 -0.06
CA ASN A 89 -10.10 8.60 0.03
C ASN A 89 -10.88 7.42 0.64
N ASN A 90 -10.64 6.21 0.13
CA ASN A 90 -11.31 4.99 0.59
C ASN A 90 -10.28 3.91 0.89
N VAL A 91 -10.35 3.36 2.11
CA VAL A 91 -9.49 2.27 2.57
C VAL A 91 -10.38 1.02 2.76
N PRO A 92 -10.06 -0.13 2.12
CA PRO A 92 -10.86 -1.33 2.26
C PRO A 92 -10.92 -1.82 3.71
N GLN A 93 -12.11 -2.19 4.17
CA GLN A 93 -12.30 -2.75 5.51
C GLN A 93 -11.63 -4.13 5.62
N PRO A 94 -11.25 -4.59 6.83
CA PRO A 94 -10.60 -5.89 7.02
C PRO A 94 -11.36 -7.07 6.39
N SER A 95 -12.68 -7.08 6.54
CA SER A 95 -13.56 -8.10 5.94
C SER A 95 -13.54 -8.07 4.41
N THR A 96 -13.44 -6.87 3.82
CA THR A 96 -13.37 -6.68 2.37
C THR A 96 -12.01 -7.14 1.83
N GLN A 97 -10.92 -6.82 2.54
CA GLN A 97 -9.58 -7.33 2.23
C GLN A 97 -9.54 -8.85 2.28
N GLY A 98 -10.09 -9.46 3.34
CA GLY A 98 -10.14 -10.92 3.48
C GLY A 98 -10.97 -11.60 2.39
N ALA A 99 -12.09 -11.00 1.98
CA ALA A 99 -12.87 -11.50 0.85
C ALA A 99 -12.08 -11.44 -0.47
N TRP A 100 -11.38 -10.35 -0.72
CA TRP A 100 -10.55 -10.18 -1.90
C TRP A 100 -9.39 -11.18 -1.94
N LEU A 101 -8.69 -11.41 -0.83
CA LEU A 101 -7.60 -12.39 -0.74
C LEU A 101 -8.09 -13.83 -1.05
N ARG A 102 -9.27 -14.22 -0.52
CA ARG A 102 -9.88 -15.52 -0.86
C ARG A 102 -10.20 -15.62 -2.34
N GLN A 103 -10.78 -14.57 -2.91
CA GLN A 103 -11.07 -14.51 -4.35
C GLN A 103 -9.79 -14.66 -5.19
N MET A 104 -8.69 -14.00 -4.81
CA MET A 104 -7.41 -14.14 -5.52
C MET A 104 -6.84 -15.56 -5.36
N GLY A 105 -6.97 -16.18 -4.19
CA GLY A 105 -6.53 -17.57 -3.97
C GLY A 105 -7.33 -18.62 -4.75
N GLU A 106 -8.57 -18.32 -5.11
CA GLU A 106 -9.44 -19.19 -5.94
C GLU A 106 -9.33 -18.87 -7.44
N SER A 107 -8.73 -17.74 -7.82
CA SER A 107 -8.65 -17.29 -9.20
C SER A 107 -7.48 -17.95 -9.91
N ASN A 108 -7.76 -18.62 -11.02
CA ASN A 108 -6.71 -19.08 -11.93
C ASN A 108 -6.05 -17.88 -12.62
N GLY A 109 -4.73 -17.92 -12.81
CA GLY A 109 -3.98 -16.90 -13.58
C GLY A 109 -3.43 -15.72 -12.77
N VAL A 110 -3.64 -15.66 -11.45
CA VAL A 110 -3.06 -14.58 -10.61
C VAL A 110 -1.52 -14.56 -10.67
N GLU A 111 -0.88 -15.71 -10.87
CA GLU A 111 0.56 -15.80 -11.08
C GLU A 111 1.00 -15.10 -12.38
N ASP A 112 0.23 -15.26 -13.46
CA ASP A 112 0.49 -14.62 -14.75
C ASP A 112 0.24 -13.10 -14.69
N ASP A 113 -0.79 -12.68 -13.93
CA ASP A 113 -1.07 -11.27 -13.66
C ASP A 113 0.12 -10.63 -12.93
N TRP A 114 0.63 -11.29 -11.88
CA TRP A 114 1.81 -10.85 -11.16
C TRP A 114 3.07 -10.83 -12.03
N ALA A 115 3.27 -11.85 -12.87
CA ALA A 115 4.40 -11.87 -13.81
C ALA A 115 4.36 -10.67 -14.76
N SER A 116 3.17 -10.29 -15.22
CA SER A 116 2.95 -9.13 -16.09
C SER A 116 3.21 -7.80 -15.38
N VAL A 117 2.71 -7.64 -14.15
CA VAL A 117 3.01 -6.46 -13.31
C VAL A 117 4.51 -6.36 -13.03
N ASN A 118 5.15 -7.45 -12.60
CA ASN A 118 6.58 -7.47 -12.30
C ASN A 118 7.42 -7.10 -13.52
N LYS A 119 7.05 -7.56 -14.72
CA LYS A 119 7.75 -7.19 -15.96
C LYS A 119 7.70 -5.70 -16.23
N GLU A 120 6.56 -5.05 -16.03
CA GLU A 120 6.42 -3.60 -16.21
C GLU A 120 7.21 -2.83 -15.15
N LEU A 121 7.16 -3.26 -13.89
CA LEU A 121 7.92 -2.64 -12.79
C LEU A 121 9.42 -2.77 -12.98
N LEU A 122 9.91 -3.96 -13.37
CA LEU A 122 11.33 -4.18 -13.65
C LEU A 122 11.80 -3.36 -14.85
N ALA A 123 10.98 -3.25 -15.89
CA ALA A 123 11.29 -2.37 -17.01
C ALA A 123 11.40 -0.91 -16.56
N ALA A 124 10.48 -0.42 -15.71
CA ALA A 124 10.55 0.94 -15.19
C ALA A 124 11.78 1.15 -14.28
N ALA A 125 12.02 0.26 -13.33
CA ALA A 125 13.06 0.40 -12.32
C ALA A 125 14.48 0.16 -12.86
N LEU A 126 14.65 -0.78 -13.79
CA LEU A 126 15.95 -1.30 -14.20
C LEU A 126 16.33 -0.98 -15.65
N HIS A 127 15.61 -0.07 -16.33
CA HIS A 127 15.87 0.29 -17.73
C HIS A 127 17.32 0.76 -18.03
N LYS A 128 18.09 1.17 -17.01
CA LYS A 128 19.50 1.58 -17.14
C LYS A 128 20.51 0.51 -16.71
N CYS A 129 20.06 -0.61 -16.16
CA CYS A 129 20.92 -1.67 -15.65
C CYS A 129 21.26 -2.66 -16.77
N LYS A 130 22.56 -2.90 -17.01
CA LYS A 130 23.05 -3.80 -18.08
C LYS A 130 23.25 -5.25 -17.63
N GLY A 131 23.36 -5.47 -16.32
CA GLY A 131 23.46 -6.78 -15.69
C GLY A 131 22.84 -6.67 -14.30
N ILE A 132 21.95 -7.59 -13.97
CA ILE A 132 21.22 -7.61 -12.71
C ILE A 132 21.45 -9.00 -12.11
N THR A 133 22.02 -9.05 -10.91
CA THR A 133 22.08 -10.26 -10.11
C THR A 133 21.06 -10.11 -9.01
N LEU A 134 20.08 -11.00 -8.97
CA LEU A 134 19.10 -11.03 -7.89
C LEU A 134 19.73 -11.81 -6.73
N ASP A 135 20.13 -11.10 -5.68
CA ASP A 135 20.64 -11.71 -4.45
C ASP A 135 19.46 -12.00 -3.51
N ILE A 136 18.87 -13.19 -3.65
CA ILE A 136 17.91 -13.69 -2.66
C ILE A 136 18.69 -14.50 -1.64
N GLY A 137 19.09 -13.84 -0.54
CA GLY A 137 19.55 -14.55 0.63
C GLY A 137 18.40 -15.38 1.22
N VAL A 138 18.51 -16.70 1.17
CA VAL A 138 17.63 -17.59 1.94
C VAL A 138 18.04 -17.45 3.40
N LEU A 139 17.32 -16.64 4.16
CA LEU A 139 17.31 -16.78 5.61
C LEU A 139 16.57 -18.09 5.91
N GLY A 140 17.32 -19.07 6.42
CA GLY A 140 16.82 -20.38 6.83
C GLY A 140 15.95 -20.34 8.09
#